data_AF-A0A3S1Q6M8-F1
#
_entry.id   AF-A0A3S1Q6M8-F1
#
_cell.length_a   1.000
_cell.length_b   1.000
_cell.length_c   1.000
_cell.angle_alpha   90.00
_cell.angle_beta   90.00
_cell.angle_gamma   90.00
#
_symmetry.space_group_name_H-M   'P 1'
#
loop_
_entity.id
_entity.type
_entity.pdbx_description
1 polymer ?
#
loop_
_entity_poly.entity_id
_entity_poly.type
_entity_poly.pdbx_seq_one_letter_code
_entity_poly.pdbx_strand_id
1 'polypeptide(L)'
;DYCNWERIPEFVRIVRESPAAELAAAVMESRSAQFFHDHVLVKEPGTQKPTPWHQDIPYYFVEGSQTVSFWIPIDPVKEATLRLIAGSHKWEKMVLPVRWLNDSNFYADDGDYLPVPDPDNDPSMKVLEWE
;
A
#
# COMPACT_ATOMS: atom_id res chain seq x y z
N ASP A 1 -4.43 5.38 11.97
CA ASP A 1 -4.49 4.51 13.16
C ASP A 1 -4.07 3.10 12.76
N TYR A 2 -3.23 2.41 13.54
CA TYR A 2 -2.46 1.23 13.07
C TYR A 2 -2.60 0.04 14.02
N CYS A 3 -2.69 -1.18 13.46
CA CYS A 3 -2.78 -2.45 14.20
C CYS A 3 -3.92 -2.51 15.23
N ASN A 4 -5.13 -2.16 14.82
CA ASN A 4 -6.33 -2.26 15.66
C ASN A 4 -7.03 -3.61 15.58
N TRP A 5 -6.63 -4.48 14.66
CA TRP A 5 -7.37 -5.69 14.30
C TRP A 5 -7.61 -6.68 15.45
N GLU A 6 -6.78 -6.68 16.49
CA GLU A 6 -7.01 -7.53 17.68
C GLU A 6 -7.91 -6.87 18.73
N ARG A 7 -7.99 -5.53 18.72
CA ARG A 7 -8.64 -4.72 19.75
C ARG A 7 -10.10 -4.38 19.41
N ILE A 8 -10.42 -4.24 18.13
CA ILE A 8 -11.76 -3.86 17.67
C ILE A 8 -12.49 -5.11 17.16
N PRO A 9 -13.62 -5.52 17.79
CA PRO A 9 -14.32 -6.76 17.43
C PRO A 9 -14.70 -6.85 15.95
N GLU A 10 -15.10 -5.74 15.35
CA GLU A 10 -15.46 -5.67 13.94
C GLU A 10 -14.28 -5.99 13.02
N PHE A 11 -13.07 -5.53 13.38
CA PHE A 11 -11.86 -5.82 12.61
C PHE A 11 -11.43 -7.27 12.78
N VAL A 12 -11.53 -7.82 14.00
CA VAL A 12 -11.30 -9.26 14.25
C VAL A 12 -12.19 -10.10 13.33
N ARG A 13 -13.48 -9.74 13.22
CA ARG A 13 -14.44 -10.45 12.37
C ARG A 13 -14.08 -10.36 10.90
N ILE A 14 -13.70 -9.18 10.39
CA ILE A 14 -13.22 -9.07 9.01
C ILE A 14 -12.00 -9.96 8.77
N VAL A 15 -11.02 -9.94 9.66
CA VAL A 15 -9.77 -10.72 9.49
C VAL A 15 -10.02 -12.23 9.59
N ARG A 16 -10.92 -12.68 10.48
CA ARG A 16 -11.10 -14.11 10.79
C ARG A 16 -12.28 -14.78 10.10
N GLU A 17 -13.34 -14.03 9.79
CA GLU A 17 -14.63 -14.60 9.36
C GLU A 17 -15.00 -14.20 7.92
N SER A 18 -14.37 -13.16 7.35
CA SER A 18 -14.67 -12.71 5.99
C SER A 18 -13.89 -13.52 4.93
N PRO A 19 -14.30 -13.45 3.64
CA PRO A 19 -13.56 -14.12 2.57
C PRO A 19 -12.20 -13.47 2.25
N ALA A 20 -11.79 -12.40 2.94
CA ALA A 20 -10.55 -11.68 2.64
C ALA A 20 -9.31 -12.59 2.70
N ALA A 21 -9.22 -13.50 3.68
CA ALA A 21 -8.09 -14.42 3.79
C ALA A 21 -8.02 -15.42 2.62
N GLU A 22 -9.18 -15.93 2.18
CA GLU A 22 -9.27 -16.83 1.02
C GLU A 22 -8.89 -16.11 -0.28
N LEU A 23 -9.42 -14.91 -0.49
CA LEU A 23 -9.09 -14.07 -1.64
C LEU A 23 -7.60 -13.71 -1.66
N ALA A 24 -7.02 -13.37 -0.51
CA ALA A 24 -5.60 -13.07 -0.41
C ALA A 24 -4.76 -14.29 -0.78
N ALA A 25 -5.08 -15.46 -0.22
CA ALA A 25 -4.38 -16.70 -0.54
C ALA A 25 -4.47 -17.03 -2.04
N ALA A 26 -5.64 -16.84 -2.66
CA ALA A 26 -5.82 -17.06 -4.09
C ALA A 26 -4.98 -16.09 -4.94
N VAL A 27 -5.00 -14.79 -4.65
CA VAL A 27 -4.21 -13.78 -5.40
C VAL A 27 -2.71 -13.98 -5.22
N MET A 28 -2.28 -14.35 -4.02
CA MET A 28 -0.88 -14.64 -3.72
C MET A 28 -0.44 -16.03 -4.22
N GLU A 29 -1.34 -16.84 -4.79
CA GLU A 29 -1.08 -18.23 -5.18
C GLU A 29 -0.54 -19.09 -4.02
N SER A 30 -1.09 -18.90 -2.84
CA SER A 30 -0.69 -19.56 -1.59
C SER A 30 -1.79 -20.47 -1.04
N ARG A 31 -1.40 -21.43 -0.20
CA ARG A 31 -2.34 -22.28 0.57
C ARG A 31 -2.95 -21.57 1.77
N SER A 32 -2.31 -20.49 2.24
CA SER A 32 -2.72 -19.74 3.42
C SER A 32 -2.30 -18.28 3.31
N ALA A 33 -3.05 -17.40 3.97
CA ALA A 33 -2.67 -16.01 4.17
C ALA A 33 -2.40 -15.76 5.66
N GLN A 34 -1.36 -14.98 5.95
CA GLN A 34 -1.09 -14.47 7.29
C GLN A 34 -1.45 -12.98 7.32
N PHE A 35 -2.33 -12.59 8.24
CA PHE A 35 -2.64 -11.19 8.44
C PHE A 35 -1.44 -10.49 9.09
N PHE A 36 -0.98 -9.38 8.49
CA PHE A 36 0.21 -8.66 8.96
C PHE A 36 -0.16 -7.41 9.77
N HIS A 37 -0.99 -6.53 9.23
CA HIS A 37 -1.49 -5.35 9.95
C HIS A 37 -2.74 -4.76 9.27
N ASP A 38 -3.43 -3.87 9.99
CA ASP A 38 -4.41 -2.93 9.45
C ASP A 38 -3.92 -1.48 9.58
N HIS A 39 -4.41 -0.61 8.71
CA HIS A 39 -4.24 0.83 8.81
C HIS A 39 -5.56 1.54 8.46
N VAL A 40 -6.12 2.28 9.42
CA VAL A 40 -7.24 3.19 9.17
C VAL A 40 -6.70 4.56 8.78
N LEU A 41 -7.08 4.99 7.58
CA LEU A 41 -6.69 6.26 6.97
C LEU A 41 -7.92 7.17 6.86
N VAL A 42 -7.80 8.40 7.35
CA VAL A 42 -8.83 9.44 7.20
C VAL A 42 -8.19 10.63 6.49
N LYS A 43 -8.82 11.10 5.42
CA LYS A 43 -8.42 12.32 4.70
C LYS A 43 -9.53 13.34 4.87
N GLU A 44 -9.29 14.34 5.71
CA GLU A 44 -10.24 15.43 5.93
C GLU A 44 -10.34 16.34 4.70
N PRO A 45 -11.51 16.92 4.40
CA PRO A 45 -11.67 17.91 3.35
C PRO A 45 -10.64 19.05 3.51
N GLY A 46 -9.92 19.38 2.44
CA GLY A 46 -8.87 20.41 2.47
C GLY A 46 -7.49 19.93 2.90
N THR A 47 -7.29 18.63 3.17
CA THR A 47 -5.95 18.04 3.30
C THR A 47 -5.26 18.07 1.93
N GLN A 48 -4.34 19.01 1.73
CA GLN A 48 -3.79 19.33 0.40
C GLN A 48 -2.68 18.40 -0.08
N LYS A 49 -1.91 17.75 0.82
CA LYS A 49 -0.77 16.93 0.37
C LYS A 49 -1.29 15.55 -0.05
N PRO A 50 -1.17 15.15 -1.34
CA PRO A 50 -1.44 13.78 -1.74
C PRO A 50 -0.51 12.83 -0.98
N THR A 51 -0.86 11.56 -0.91
CA THR A 51 0.08 10.53 -0.45
C THR A 51 1.14 10.37 -1.55
N PRO A 52 2.43 10.70 -1.33
CA PRO A 52 3.50 10.37 -2.25
C PRO A 52 3.44 8.96 -2.84
N TRP A 53 3.91 8.84 -4.08
CA TRP A 53 4.20 7.57 -4.71
C TRP A 53 5.22 6.79 -3.89
N HIS A 54 4.95 5.50 -3.67
CA HIS A 54 5.79 4.63 -2.86
C HIS A 54 5.50 3.16 -3.16
N GLN A 55 6.33 2.29 -2.60
CA GLN A 55 6.00 0.89 -2.38
C GLN A 55 5.93 0.62 -0.87
N ASP A 56 5.07 -0.30 -0.49
CA ASP A 56 4.83 -0.64 0.91
C ASP A 56 5.99 -1.43 1.54
N ILE A 57 6.51 -2.43 0.82
CA ILE A 57 7.55 -3.38 1.31
C ILE A 57 8.75 -2.67 1.97
N PRO A 58 9.35 -1.61 1.40
CA PRO A 58 10.49 -0.92 2.02
C PRO A 58 10.24 -0.33 3.42
N TYR A 59 8.97 -0.13 3.81
CA TYR A 59 8.58 0.33 5.14
C TYR A 59 8.25 -0.82 6.11
N TYR A 60 8.15 -2.05 5.61
CA TYR A 60 7.74 -3.21 6.40
C TYR A 60 8.94 -4.09 6.74
N PHE A 61 8.85 -4.75 7.90
CA PHE A 61 9.85 -5.71 8.35
C PHE A 61 9.54 -7.13 7.85
N VAL A 62 9.10 -7.25 6.59
CA VAL A 62 8.79 -8.52 5.92
C VAL A 62 9.43 -8.55 4.54
N GLU A 63 9.78 -9.75 4.10
CA GLU A 63 10.38 -9.99 2.78
C GLU A 63 9.49 -10.92 1.95
N GLY A 64 9.62 -10.83 0.62
CA GLY A 64 8.93 -11.70 -0.34
C GLY A 64 8.05 -10.93 -1.32
N SER A 65 7.51 -11.66 -2.30
CA SER A 65 6.64 -11.13 -3.37
C SER A 65 5.18 -11.58 -3.26
N GLN A 66 4.91 -12.60 -2.44
CA GLN A 66 3.57 -13.13 -2.20
C GLN A 66 2.90 -12.35 -1.06
N THR A 67 2.64 -11.07 -1.31
CA THR A 67 1.95 -10.16 -0.39
C THR A 67 0.86 -9.38 -1.12
N VAL A 68 -0.28 -9.15 -0.47
CA VAL A 68 -1.35 -8.32 -1.03
C VAL A 68 -1.93 -7.42 0.06
N SER A 69 -2.20 -6.17 -0.31
CA SER A 69 -2.91 -5.20 0.53
C SER A 69 -4.33 -5.02 -0.02
N PHE A 70 -5.34 -5.12 0.85
CA PHE A 70 -6.70 -4.74 0.50
C PHE A 70 -6.92 -3.28 0.88
N TRP A 71 -7.21 -2.45 -0.13
CA TRP A 71 -7.71 -1.10 0.09
C TRP A 71 -9.23 -1.12 0.02
N ILE A 72 -9.89 -0.80 1.14
CA ILE A 72 -11.34 -0.91 1.30
C ILE A 72 -11.90 0.48 1.61
N PRO A 73 -12.61 1.14 0.67
CA PRO A 73 -13.26 2.40 0.96
C PRO A 73 -14.44 2.16 1.90
N ILE A 74 -14.47 2.90 3.02
CA ILE A 74 -15.59 2.85 3.97
C ILE A 74 -16.71 3.81 3.56
N ASP A 75 -16.35 4.92 2.92
CA ASP A 75 -17.25 5.90 2.32
C ASP A 75 -17.00 6.00 0.80
N PRO A 76 -17.94 6.54 0.00
CA PRO A 76 -17.69 6.81 -1.41
C PRO A 76 -16.47 7.73 -1.60
N VAL A 77 -15.49 7.28 -2.38
CA VAL A 77 -14.27 8.04 -2.68
C VAL A 77 -14.24 8.40 -4.16
N LYS A 78 -14.02 9.68 -4.49
CA LYS A 78 -13.96 10.20 -5.87
C LYS A 78 -12.66 10.91 -6.22
N GLU A 79 -12.07 11.64 -5.26
CA GLU A 79 -10.93 12.54 -5.52
C GLU A 79 -9.62 12.05 -4.89
N ALA A 80 -9.68 11.04 -4.02
CA ALA A 80 -8.54 10.52 -3.28
C ALA A 80 -8.53 8.98 -3.29
N THR A 81 -8.83 8.40 -4.45
CA THR A 81 -8.84 6.94 -4.66
C THR A 81 -7.41 6.40 -4.71
N LEU A 82 -7.29 5.07 -4.61
CA LEU A 82 -6.01 4.40 -4.76
C LEU A 82 -5.55 4.48 -6.24
N ARG A 83 -4.30 4.91 -6.42
CA ARG A 83 -3.62 4.97 -7.72
C ARG A 83 -2.45 3.99 -7.74
N LEU A 84 -2.28 3.28 -8.84
CA LEU A 84 -1.28 2.22 -9.01
C LEU A 84 -0.57 2.38 -10.36
N ILE A 85 0.74 2.16 -10.40
CA ILE A 85 1.48 2.06 -11.67
C ILE A 85 1.42 0.61 -12.15
N ALA A 86 0.79 0.36 -13.31
CA ALA A 86 0.63 -0.98 -13.84
C ALA A 86 1.99 -1.65 -14.07
N GLY A 87 2.20 -2.81 -13.44
CA GLY A 87 3.43 -3.59 -13.60
C GLY A 87 4.60 -3.18 -12.70
N SER A 88 4.48 -2.14 -11.86
CA SER A 88 5.57 -1.70 -10.98
C SER A 88 6.01 -2.74 -9.95
N HIS A 89 5.14 -3.69 -9.59
CA HIS A 89 5.49 -4.85 -8.75
C HIS A 89 6.52 -5.80 -9.38
N LYS A 90 6.88 -5.62 -10.67
CA LYS A 90 7.89 -6.41 -11.39
C LYS A 90 9.22 -5.68 -11.56
N TRP A 91 9.36 -4.47 -11.03
CA TRP A 91 10.63 -3.74 -11.12
C TRP A 91 11.74 -4.47 -10.36
N GLU A 92 12.97 -4.42 -10.90
CA GLU A 92 14.13 -5.14 -10.33
C GLU A 92 14.55 -4.59 -8.97
N LYS A 93 14.30 -3.30 -8.74
CA LYS A 93 14.63 -2.57 -7.52
C LYS A 93 13.37 -1.92 -6.96
N MET A 94 13.30 -1.88 -5.64
CA MET A 94 12.21 -1.19 -4.94
C MET A 94 12.41 0.32 -5.00
N VAL A 95 11.33 1.08 -4.81
CA VAL A 95 11.38 2.55 -4.68
C VAL A 95 11.95 2.94 -3.32
N LEU A 96 12.81 3.95 -3.30
CA LEU A 96 13.43 4.48 -2.09
C LEU A 96 12.35 4.91 -1.08
N PRO A 97 12.32 4.37 0.15
CA PRO A 97 11.46 4.88 1.19
C PRO A 97 11.95 6.28 1.63
N VAL A 98 11.02 7.23 1.64
CA VAL A 98 11.26 8.61 2.06
C VAL A 98 10.48 8.90 3.35
N ARG A 99 11.05 9.74 4.22
CA ARG A 99 10.31 10.26 5.36
C ARG A 99 9.31 11.32 4.88
N TRP A 100 8.05 10.95 4.84
CA TRP A 100 6.90 11.78 4.42
C TRP A 100 6.82 13.20 5.02
N LEU A 101 7.40 13.39 6.21
CA LEU A 101 7.43 14.64 6.96
C LEU A 101 8.37 15.70 6.37
N ASN A 102 9.48 15.29 5.74
CA ASN A 102 10.54 16.20 5.29
C ASN A 102 11.28 15.70 4.04
N ASP A 103 10.76 14.66 3.39
CA ASP A 103 11.29 14.01 2.19
C ASP A 103 12.76 13.55 2.31
N SER A 104 13.28 13.36 3.54
CA SER A 104 14.63 12.83 3.75
C SER A 104 14.67 11.31 3.62
N ASN A 105 15.79 10.75 3.16
CA ASN A 105 15.97 9.31 2.99
C ASN A 105 15.72 8.54 4.30
N PHE A 106 15.05 7.40 4.21
CA PHE A 106 14.84 6.51 5.35
C PHE A 106 16.12 5.73 5.71
N TYR A 107 16.92 5.36 4.70
CA TYR A 107 18.20 4.66 4.82
C TYR A 107 19.38 5.54 4.38
N ALA A 108 20.57 5.26 4.91
CA ALA A 108 21.79 6.02 4.62
C ALA A 108 22.48 5.64 3.30
N ASP A 109 22.12 4.48 2.73
CA ASP A 109 22.68 3.94 1.49
C ASP A 109 21.53 3.72 0.49
N ASP A 110 21.57 4.42 -0.64
CA ASP A 110 20.50 4.51 -1.64
C ASP A 110 20.79 3.69 -2.91
N GLY A 111 21.96 3.03 -2.99
CA GLY A 111 22.44 2.34 -4.20
C GLY A 111 21.53 1.21 -4.71
N ASP A 112 20.70 0.63 -3.86
CA ASP A 112 19.82 -0.49 -4.18
C ASP A 112 18.35 -0.09 -4.46
N TYR A 113 18.02 1.20 -4.42
CA TYR A 113 16.66 1.68 -4.65
C TYR A 113 16.51 2.50 -5.95
N LEU A 114 15.31 2.50 -6.52
CA LEU A 114 14.90 3.43 -7.56
C LEU A 114 14.47 4.76 -6.93
N PRO A 115 14.64 5.90 -7.63
CA PRO A 115 14.02 7.15 -7.21
C PRO A 115 12.49 7.02 -7.18
N VAL A 116 11.84 7.88 -6.41
CA VAL A 116 10.37 7.98 -6.41
C VAL A 116 9.91 8.36 -7.82
N PRO A 117 9.02 7.57 -8.45
CA PRO A 117 8.55 7.85 -9.80
C PRO A 117 7.61 9.06 -9.82
N ASP A 118 7.51 9.71 -10.99
CA ASP A 118 6.57 10.80 -11.26
C ASP A 118 5.66 10.46 -12.45
N PRO A 119 4.72 9.51 -12.29
CA PRO A 119 3.84 9.08 -13.37
C PRO A 119 2.83 10.15 -13.78
N ASP A 120 2.65 11.20 -12.98
CA ASP A 120 1.80 12.34 -13.33
C ASP A 120 2.42 13.21 -14.44
N ASN A 121 3.75 13.15 -14.59
CA ASN A 121 4.50 13.84 -15.64
C ASN A 121 5.20 12.90 -16.63
N ASP A 122 5.10 11.58 -16.44
CA ASP A 122 5.67 10.57 -17.35
C ASP A 122 4.57 9.75 -18.05
N PRO A 123 4.25 10.06 -19.32
CA PRO A 123 3.19 9.37 -20.05
C PRO A 123 3.52 7.91 -20.41
N SER A 124 4.77 7.46 -20.21
CA SER A 124 5.14 6.05 -20.41
C SER A 124 4.63 5.15 -19.27
N MET A 125 4.32 5.74 -18.11
CA MET A 125 3.79 5.02 -16.96
C MET A 125 2.27 4.94 -17.01
N LYS A 126 1.74 3.72 -17.09
CA LYS A 126 0.29 3.51 -17.07
C LYS A 126 -0.23 3.54 -15.64
N VAL A 127 -0.88 4.64 -15.26
CA VAL A 127 -1.60 4.74 -13.98
C VAL A 127 -2.97 4.06 -14.08
N LEU A 128 -3.30 3.26 -13.07
CA LEU A 128 -4.62 2.67 -12.83
C LEU A 128 -5.21 3.34 -11.59
N GLU A 129 -6.50 3.63 -11.64
CA GLU A 129 -7.22 4.31 -10.57
C GLU A 129 -8.64 3.76 -10.49
N TRP A 130 -9.22 3.74 -9.30
CA TRP A 130 -10.60 3.31 -9.11
C TRP A 130 -11.59 4.39 -9.61
N GLU A 131 -12.60 3.98 -10.38
CA GLU A 131 -13.66 4.85 -10.95
C GLU A 131 -14.94 4.88 -10.08
#